data_AF-A0A251YKI3-F1
#
_entry.id   AF-A0A251YKI3-F1
#
_cell.length_a   1.000
_cell.length_b   1.000
_cell.length_c   1.000
_cell.angle_alpha   90.00
_cell.angle_beta   90.00
_cell.angle_gamma   90.00
#
_symmetry.space_group_name_H-M   'P 1'
#
loop_
_entity.id
_entity.type
_entity.pdbx_description
1 polymer ?
#
loop_
_entity_poly.entity_id
_entity_poly.type
_entity_poly.pdbx_seq_one_letter_code
_entity_poly.pdbx_strand_id
1 'polypeptide(L)'
;MRRLGLWGRLSSALVILALVSGLGMVGADRASATEPERLNGDRIVGGTQLQVLNASSRQTKSCTAGFVLTKRGLRANATPYERATRYVTTAGHCGDRYDRVDVNGHMVGEVSWVSDAYDMMIVTMPPKSVPIRHHTGSGSHTVYYISYRYEPRAFSAVLTYSQRLRAVGAVPVLQLEEEMPASVNWACHSGATTDYSCLWSKYGNPGAYLRTLRNSLSGAAPGDSGAPIFSDPNADGADTAGVTVYGILHGGMVQSQPHYDSRVMYYVPLTGFISEMQYTYALAPSS
;
A
#
# COMPACT_ATOMS: atom_id res chain seq x y z
N MET A 1 -12.00 -63.02 70.72
CA MET A 1 -13.43 -62.70 71.02
C MET A 1 -13.52 -61.25 71.48
N ARG A 2 -14.64 -60.56 71.14
CA ARG A 2 -15.00 -59.12 71.27
C ARG A 2 -14.68 -58.32 70.00
N ARG A 3 -15.63 -58.05 69.08
CA ARG A 3 -16.92 -57.30 69.10
C ARG A 3 -16.77 -55.78 69.06
N LEU A 4 -17.53 -55.21 68.10
CA LEU A 4 -18.17 -53.87 68.05
C LEU A 4 -17.22 -52.68 67.81
N GLY A 5 -17.55 -51.68 67.00
CA GLY A 5 -18.78 -51.39 66.28
C GLY A 5 -18.84 -49.92 65.86
N LEU A 6 -19.58 -49.68 64.78
CA LEU A 6 -20.46 -48.53 64.51
C LEU A 6 -19.97 -47.06 64.65
N TRP A 7 -20.06 -46.39 63.48
CA TRP A 7 -20.89 -45.20 63.20
C TRP A 7 -20.37 -43.77 63.43
N GLY A 8 -20.60 -42.95 62.40
CA GLY A 8 -20.72 -41.48 62.42
C GLY A 8 -20.58 -40.91 61.01
N ARG A 9 -21.60 -40.92 60.15
CA ARG A 9 -22.74 -39.98 59.99
C ARG A 9 -22.37 -38.63 59.33
N LEU A 10 -23.32 -38.16 58.51
CA LEU A 10 -23.56 -36.80 57.96
C LEU A 10 -23.00 -36.58 56.55
N SER A 11 -23.68 -35.94 55.58
CA SER A 11 -25.09 -35.52 55.39
C SER A 11 -25.24 -34.99 53.96
N SER A 12 -26.36 -35.32 53.32
CA SER A 12 -27.20 -34.49 52.43
C SER A 12 -26.59 -33.56 51.35
N ALA A 13 -26.70 -34.03 50.10
CA ALA A 13 -27.19 -33.40 48.87
C ALA A 13 -27.14 -31.87 48.65
N LEU A 14 -26.64 -31.46 47.46
CA LEU A 14 -27.10 -30.28 46.71
C LEU A 14 -26.91 -30.48 45.20
N VAL A 15 -28.02 -30.40 44.47
CA VAL A 15 -28.17 -30.24 43.01
C VAL A 15 -28.04 -28.75 42.69
N ILE A 16 -27.46 -28.33 41.54
CA ILE A 16 -27.93 -27.23 40.65
C ILE A 16 -26.93 -26.83 39.53
N LEU A 17 -27.49 -26.80 38.31
CA LEU A 17 -27.25 -26.01 37.08
C LEU A 17 -25.86 -25.79 36.43
N ALA A 18 -25.77 -26.37 35.21
CA ALA A 18 -25.40 -25.80 33.90
C ALA A 18 -24.59 -24.49 33.81
N LEU A 19 -23.47 -24.55 33.07
CA LEU A 19 -22.98 -23.45 32.23
C LEU A 19 -22.31 -24.00 30.97
N VAL A 20 -23.05 -23.87 29.86
CA VAL A 20 -22.58 -24.01 28.49
C VAL A 20 -21.44 -23.02 28.27
N SER A 21 -20.23 -23.51 28.05
CA SER A 21 -19.12 -22.69 27.56
C SER A 21 -18.80 -23.13 26.14
N GLY A 22 -19.54 -22.58 25.18
CA GLY A 22 -19.20 -22.68 23.78
C GLY A 22 -17.85 -22.00 23.56
N LEU A 23 -16.83 -22.77 23.21
CA LEU A 23 -15.62 -22.24 22.58
C LEU A 23 -15.98 -21.78 21.16
N GLY A 24 -16.67 -20.65 21.07
CA GLY A 24 -16.56 -19.80 19.90
C GLY A 24 -15.21 -19.12 20.02
N MET A 25 -14.19 -19.64 19.35
CA MET A 25 -12.99 -18.86 19.10
C MET A 25 -13.42 -17.67 18.24
N VAL A 26 -13.66 -16.54 18.92
CA VAL A 26 -13.70 -15.23 18.28
C VAL A 26 -12.32 -15.05 17.68
N GLY A 27 -12.22 -15.27 16.38
CA GLY A 27 -11.11 -14.75 15.59
C GLY A 27 -11.10 -13.26 15.87
N ALA A 28 -10.09 -12.79 16.58
CA ALA A 28 -9.79 -11.38 16.64
C ALA A 28 -9.26 -11.01 15.25
N ASP A 29 -10.17 -10.81 14.31
CA ASP A 29 -9.88 -9.96 13.16
C ASP A 29 -9.48 -8.62 13.78
N ARG A 30 -8.18 -8.32 13.74
CA ARG A 30 -7.75 -6.95 13.92
C ARG A 30 -8.41 -6.20 12.78
N ALA A 31 -9.53 -5.53 13.07
CA ALA A 31 -10.05 -4.51 12.19
C ALA A 31 -8.95 -3.45 12.07
N SER A 32 -8.04 -3.65 11.13
CA SER A 32 -6.98 -2.68 10.87
C SER A 32 -7.66 -1.51 10.20
N ALA A 33 -7.71 -0.36 10.86
CA ALA A 33 -8.25 0.87 10.27
C ALA A 33 -7.52 1.28 8.98
N THR A 34 -6.42 0.60 8.62
CA THR A 34 -5.68 0.74 7.37
C THR A 34 -6.32 0.03 6.19
N GLU A 35 -7.04 -1.07 6.42
CA GLU A 35 -7.59 -1.93 5.37
C GLU A 35 -8.65 -1.22 4.51
N PRO A 36 -9.59 -0.42 5.06
CA PRO A 36 -10.53 0.34 4.23
C PRO A 36 -9.84 1.35 3.30
N GLU A 37 -8.77 2.01 3.76
CA GLU A 37 -8.05 3.01 2.96
C GLU A 37 -7.15 2.32 1.91
N ARG A 38 -6.58 1.14 2.23
CA ARG A 38 -5.78 0.32 1.30
C ARG A 38 -6.60 -0.29 0.17
N LEU A 39 -7.89 -0.47 0.37
CA LEU A 39 -8.84 -1.02 -0.61
C LEU A 39 -9.65 0.06 -1.34
N ASN A 40 -9.36 1.34 -1.11
CA ASN A 40 -10.11 2.45 -1.70
C ASN A 40 -9.68 2.72 -3.16
N GLY A 41 -10.41 2.16 -4.12
CA GLY A 41 -10.18 2.37 -5.56
C GLY A 41 -10.51 3.76 -6.10
N ASP A 42 -11.11 4.63 -5.29
CA ASP A 42 -11.36 6.04 -5.62
C ASP A 42 -10.25 6.97 -5.08
N ARG A 43 -9.37 6.47 -4.20
CA ARG A 43 -8.23 7.22 -3.66
C ARG A 43 -7.00 6.33 -3.48
N ILE A 44 -6.26 6.16 -4.56
CA ILE A 44 -5.06 5.34 -4.62
C ILE A 44 -3.84 6.19 -4.22
N VAL A 45 -3.08 5.70 -3.26
CA VAL A 45 -1.88 6.34 -2.72
C VAL A 45 -0.82 5.27 -2.49
N GLY A 46 0.39 5.66 -2.11
CA GLY A 46 1.41 4.70 -1.70
C GLY A 46 0.93 3.85 -0.53
N GLY A 47 1.03 2.52 -0.65
CA GLY A 47 0.46 1.56 0.29
C GLY A 47 -0.90 0.97 -0.12
N THR A 48 -1.60 1.52 -1.10
CA THR A 48 -2.84 0.91 -1.62
C THR A 48 -2.56 -0.49 -2.19
N GLN A 49 -3.43 -1.46 -1.92
CA GLN A 49 -3.31 -2.80 -2.48
C GLN A 49 -3.72 -2.80 -3.95
N LEU A 50 -2.84 -3.31 -4.80
CA LEU A 50 -3.06 -3.50 -6.22
C LEU A 50 -3.21 -4.98 -6.54
N GLN A 51 -4.22 -5.33 -7.33
CA GLN A 51 -4.38 -6.65 -7.91
C GLN A 51 -4.01 -6.57 -9.38
N VAL A 52 -2.90 -7.21 -9.77
CA VAL A 52 -2.42 -7.22 -11.15
C VAL A 52 -2.86 -8.52 -11.80
N LEU A 53 -3.73 -8.43 -12.79
CA LEU A 53 -4.28 -9.57 -13.51
C LEU A 53 -3.42 -9.83 -14.75
N ASN A 54 -2.61 -10.88 -14.67
CA ASN A 54 -1.72 -11.23 -15.76
C ASN A 54 -2.46 -12.01 -16.85
N ALA A 55 -2.56 -11.42 -18.05
CA ALA A 55 -3.34 -12.00 -19.13
C ALA A 55 -2.76 -13.34 -19.62
N SER A 56 -1.44 -13.49 -19.60
CA SER A 56 -0.73 -14.67 -20.10
C SER A 56 -0.82 -15.87 -19.16
N SER A 57 -0.67 -15.65 -17.86
CA SER A 57 -0.69 -16.71 -16.83
C SER A 57 -2.09 -16.96 -16.24
N ARG A 58 -3.04 -16.04 -16.46
CA ARG A 58 -4.36 -16.03 -15.79
C ARG A 58 -4.27 -16.03 -14.26
N GLN A 59 -3.16 -15.53 -13.72
CA GLN A 59 -2.95 -15.37 -12.29
C GLN A 59 -3.12 -13.92 -11.88
N THR A 60 -3.70 -13.72 -10.70
CA THR A 60 -3.76 -12.41 -10.04
C THR A 60 -2.64 -12.33 -9.03
N LYS A 61 -1.75 -11.36 -9.18
CA LYS A 61 -0.71 -11.05 -8.18
C LYS A 61 -1.17 -9.88 -7.32
N SER A 62 -1.06 -10.04 -5.99
CA SER A 62 -1.25 -8.93 -5.06
C SER A 62 0.08 -8.19 -4.92
N CYS A 63 0.05 -6.89 -5.12
CA CYS A 63 1.17 -5.98 -4.94
C CYS A 63 0.70 -4.70 -4.25
N THR A 64 1.63 -3.78 -4.02
CA THR A 64 1.37 -2.52 -3.34
C THR A 64 1.75 -1.34 -4.25
N ALA A 65 0.92 -0.29 -4.24
CA ALA A 65 1.24 0.97 -4.89
C ALA A 65 2.42 1.66 -4.19
N GLY A 66 3.40 2.12 -4.96
CA GLY A 66 4.59 2.82 -4.48
C GLY A 66 4.36 4.31 -4.33
N PHE A 67 4.66 5.08 -5.36
CA PHE A 67 4.45 6.53 -5.42
C PHE A 67 3.68 6.93 -6.68
N VAL A 68 3.06 8.10 -6.63
CA VAL A 68 2.12 8.56 -7.67
C VAL A 68 2.71 9.74 -8.44
N LEU A 69 2.60 9.65 -9.75
CA LEU A 69 3.21 10.56 -10.71
C LEU A 69 2.17 11.18 -11.63
N THR A 70 2.55 12.30 -12.22
CA THR A 70 1.91 12.90 -13.39
C THR A 70 2.89 12.89 -14.55
N LYS A 71 2.38 12.93 -15.78
CA LYS A 71 3.21 13.07 -16.97
C LYS A 71 3.61 14.54 -17.14
N ARG A 72 4.83 14.78 -17.63
CA ARG A 72 5.33 16.12 -18.00
C ARG A 72 4.96 16.45 -19.45
N GLY A 73 5.05 17.74 -19.77
CA GLY A 73 4.97 18.25 -21.14
C GLY A 73 3.59 18.72 -21.56
N LEU A 74 3.54 19.38 -22.72
CA LEU A 74 2.34 20.09 -23.21
C LEU A 74 1.11 19.17 -23.37
N ARG A 75 1.33 17.93 -23.82
CA ARG A 75 0.24 16.94 -24.00
C ARG A 75 -0.34 16.45 -22.68
N ALA A 76 0.41 16.46 -21.59
CA ALA A 76 -0.12 16.05 -20.29
C ALA A 76 -1.24 16.98 -19.79
N ASN A 77 -1.31 18.20 -20.33
CA ASN A 77 -2.30 19.21 -19.95
C ASN A 77 -3.31 19.55 -21.05
N ALA A 78 -3.28 18.87 -22.20
CA ALA A 78 -4.09 19.21 -23.37
C ALA A 78 -5.60 19.05 -23.10
N THR A 79 -6.00 18.01 -22.38
CA THR A 79 -7.41 17.76 -22.02
C THR A 79 -7.63 17.64 -20.51
N PRO A 80 -8.85 17.91 -20.00
CA PRO A 80 -9.19 17.62 -18.61
C PRO A 80 -8.96 16.16 -18.23
N TYR A 81 -9.14 15.24 -19.18
CA TYR A 81 -8.87 13.82 -18.99
C TYR A 81 -7.38 13.57 -18.72
N GLU A 82 -6.50 14.02 -19.62
CA GLU A 82 -5.05 13.83 -19.47
C GLU A 82 -4.51 14.50 -18.19
N ARG A 83 -5.03 15.68 -17.83
CA ARG A 83 -4.68 16.37 -16.57
C ARG A 83 -5.03 15.57 -15.33
N ALA A 84 -6.09 14.77 -15.40
CA ALA A 84 -6.58 13.97 -14.29
C ALA A 84 -6.02 12.53 -14.30
N THR A 85 -5.41 12.09 -15.41
CA THR A 85 -4.67 10.81 -15.48
C THR A 85 -3.49 10.81 -14.51
N ARG A 86 -3.25 9.67 -13.88
CA ARG A 86 -2.17 9.45 -12.92
C ARG A 86 -1.37 8.21 -13.29
N TYR A 87 -0.16 8.14 -12.76
CA TYR A 87 0.77 7.05 -13.03
C TYR A 87 1.28 6.53 -11.70
N VAL A 88 1.00 5.27 -11.37
CA VAL A 88 1.35 4.68 -10.07
C VAL A 88 2.49 3.70 -10.27
N THR A 89 3.55 3.85 -9.48
CA THR A 89 4.66 2.90 -9.51
C THR A 89 4.36 1.67 -8.65
N THR A 90 4.95 0.54 -9.00
CA THR A 90 4.99 -0.68 -8.18
C THR A 90 6.14 -1.57 -8.67
N ALA A 91 6.34 -2.75 -8.08
CA ALA A 91 7.44 -3.63 -8.45
C ALA A 91 7.24 -4.25 -9.84
N GLY A 92 8.32 -4.39 -10.60
CA GLY A 92 8.28 -4.89 -11.99
C GLY A 92 7.79 -6.33 -12.10
N HIS A 93 8.18 -7.20 -11.17
CA HIS A 93 7.77 -8.60 -11.15
C HIS A 93 6.28 -8.83 -10.81
N CYS A 94 5.53 -7.76 -10.52
CA CYS A 94 4.09 -7.83 -10.26
C CYS A 94 3.26 -8.10 -11.51
N GLY A 95 3.75 -7.76 -12.69
CA GLY A 95 3.04 -8.02 -13.94
C GLY A 95 3.80 -7.56 -15.18
N ASP A 96 3.17 -7.74 -16.33
CA ASP A 96 3.72 -7.41 -17.63
C ASP A 96 2.99 -6.21 -18.24
N ARG A 97 3.55 -5.62 -19.29
CA ARG A 97 2.91 -4.52 -20.01
C ARG A 97 1.53 -4.95 -20.53
N TYR A 98 0.55 -4.05 -20.40
CA TYR A 98 -0.87 -4.23 -20.74
C TYR A 98 -1.67 -5.11 -19.77
N ASP A 99 -1.06 -5.62 -18.70
CA ASP A 99 -1.82 -6.28 -17.64
C ASP A 99 -2.78 -5.31 -16.96
N ARG A 100 -3.96 -5.83 -16.61
CA ARG A 100 -5.02 -5.04 -15.97
C ARG A 100 -4.72 -4.90 -14.48
N VAL A 101 -5.01 -3.73 -13.94
CA VAL A 101 -4.83 -3.45 -12.52
C VAL A 101 -6.16 -3.08 -11.89
N ASP A 102 -6.50 -3.83 -10.85
CA ASP A 102 -7.72 -3.70 -10.08
C ASP A 102 -7.40 -3.27 -8.64
N VAL A 103 -8.31 -2.52 -8.02
CA VAL A 103 -8.34 -2.25 -6.59
C VAL A 103 -9.71 -2.66 -6.08
N ASN A 104 -9.74 -3.57 -5.11
CA ASN A 104 -10.98 -4.10 -4.54
C ASN A 104 -12.00 -4.60 -5.60
N GLY A 105 -11.50 -5.34 -6.61
CA GLY A 105 -12.33 -5.89 -7.70
C GLY A 105 -12.80 -4.88 -8.75
N HIS A 106 -12.35 -3.63 -8.69
CA HIS A 106 -12.65 -2.61 -9.70
C HIS A 106 -11.40 -2.30 -10.53
N MET A 107 -11.53 -2.35 -11.85
CA MET A 107 -10.45 -1.95 -12.75
C MET A 107 -10.14 -0.46 -12.61
N VAL A 108 -8.90 -0.16 -12.25
CA VAL A 108 -8.42 1.22 -12.02
C VAL A 108 -7.33 1.64 -13.01
N GLY A 109 -6.75 0.71 -13.77
CA GLY A 109 -5.72 1.03 -14.74
C GLY A 109 -5.13 -0.17 -15.46
N GLU A 110 -4.00 0.08 -16.13
CA GLU A 110 -3.22 -0.93 -16.85
C GLU A 110 -1.72 -0.65 -16.72
N VAL A 111 -0.90 -1.70 -16.78
CA VAL A 111 0.57 -1.57 -16.78
C VAL A 111 1.02 -0.95 -18.10
N SER A 112 1.56 0.26 -18.04
CA SER A 112 1.97 1.04 -19.21
C SER A 112 3.46 0.98 -19.50
N TRP A 113 4.27 0.67 -18.49
CA TRP A 113 5.71 0.54 -18.62
C TRP A 113 6.24 -0.43 -17.55
N VAL A 114 7.22 -1.24 -17.93
CA VAL A 114 7.99 -2.12 -17.05
C VAL A 114 9.46 -1.86 -17.38
N SER A 115 10.30 -1.72 -16.37
CA SER A 115 11.73 -1.51 -16.57
C SER A 115 12.41 -2.82 -16.94
N ASP A 116 13.33 -2.74 -17.90
CA ASP A 116 14.19 -3.87 -18.28
C ASP A 116 15.41 -4.01 -17.35
N ALA A 117 15.78 -2.95 -16.63
CA ALA A 117 16.99 -2.89 -15.80
C ALA A 117 16.71 -2.97 -14.29
N TYR A 118 15.54 -2.51 -13.86
CA TYR A 118 15.17 -2.39 -12.45
C TYR A 118 13.85 -3.11 -12.18
N ASP A 119 13.63 -3.57 -10.96
CA ASP A 119 12.36 -4.20 -10.60
C ASP A 119 11.26 -3.15 -10.34
N MET A 120 10.88 -2.42 -11.40
CA MET A 120 9.89 -1.33 -11.34
C MET A 120 8.95 -1.38 -12.54
N MET A 121 7.69 -1.01 -12.31
CA MET A 121 6.71 -0.77 -13.36
C MET A 121 5.82 0.44 -13.04
N ILE A 122 5.16 0.96 -14.07
CA ILE A 122 4.21 2.09 -13.99
C ILE A 122 2.85 1.64 -14.51
N VAL A 123 1.84 1.83 -13.68
CA VAL A 123 0.42 1.66 -14.01
C VAL A 123 -0.17 2.99 -14.44
N THR A 124 -0.71 3.07 -15.66
CA THR A 124 -1.51 4.23 -16.08
C THR A 124 -2.91 4.09 -15.49
N MET A 125 -3.32 5.09 -14.73
CA MET A 125 -4.62 5.15 -14.06
C MET A 125 -5.48 6.26 -14.69
N PRO A 126 -6.47 5.90 -15.52
CA PRO A 126 -7.39 6.87 -16.07
C PRO A 126 -8.22 7.54 -14.96
N PRO A 127 -8.65 8.79 -15.16
CA PRO A 127 -9.48 9.48 -14.18
C PRO A 127 -10.88 8.85 -14.06
N LYS A 128 -11.56 9.15 -12.96
CA LYS A 128 -12.97 8.88 -12.77
C LYS A 128 -13.78 9.91 -13.55
N SER A 129 -14.72 9.43 -14.37
CA SER A 129 -15.65 10.29 -15.11
C SER A 129 -16.92 10.52 -14.27
N VAL A 130 -17.20 11.78 -13.97
CA VAL A 130 -18.35 12.20 -13.16
C VAL A 130 -19.33 12.95 -14.06
N PRO A 131 -20.55 12.41 -14.30
CA PRO A 131 -21.54 13.07 -15.14
C PRO A 131 -22.13 14.28 -14.41
N ILE A 132 -22.12 15.43 -15.06
CA ILE A 132 -22.80 16.65 -14.62
C ILE A 132 -23.99 16.87 -15.54
N ARG A 133 -25.18 16.92 -14.94
CA ARG A 133 -26.44 17.15 -15.63
C ARG A 133 -26.75 18.63 -15.63
N HIS A 134 -27.00 19.17 -16.82
CA HIS A 134 -27.38 20.56 -17.01
C HIS A 134 -28.78 20.63 -17.57
N HIS A 135 -29.48 21.72 -17.24
CA HIS A 135 -30.73 22.10 -17.88
C HIS A 135 -30.66 23.57 -18.25
N THR A 136 -31.27 23.92 -19.38
CA THR A 136 -31.40 25.32 -19.81
C THR A 136 -32.79 25.52 -20.37
N GLY A 137 -33.35 26.72 -20.17
CA GLY A 137 -34.71 27.07 -20.58
C GLY A 137 -35.71 27.01 -19.41
N SER A 138 -36.92 27.54 -19.66
CA SER A 138 -38.04 27.52 -18.71
C SER A 138 -39.28 26.95 -19.39
N GLY A 139 -40.07 26.14 -18.67
CA GLY A 139 -41.32 25.57 -19.19
C GLY A 139 -41.10 24.47 -20.23
N SER A 140 -41.91 24.47 -21.29
CA SER A 140 -41.93 23.42 -22.33
C SER A 140 -40.67 23.37 -23.21
N HIS A 141 -39.74 24.32 -23.08
CA HIS A 141 -38.49 24.40 -23.86
C HIS A 141 -37.25 24.07 -23.02
N THR A 142 -37.38 23.22 -22.00
CA THR A 142 -36.23 22.79 -21.20
C THR A 142 -35.38 21.79 -21.99
N VAL A 143 -34.12 22.14 -22.25
CA VAL A 143 -33.13 21.26 -22.86
C VAL A 143 -32.27 20.63 -21.78
N TYR A 144 -32.12 19.30 -21.82
CA TYR A 144 -31.24 18.55 -20.94
C TYR A 144 -30.00 18.09 -21.69
N TYR A 145 -28.82 18.30 -21.11
CA TYR A 145 -27.58 17.74 -21.64
C TYR A 145 -26.66 17.27 -20.51
N ILE A 146 -25.75 16.36 -20.85
CA ILE A 146 -24.79 15.77 -19.91
C ILE A 146 -23.40 16.18 -20.36
N SER A 147 -22.61 16.73 -19.43
CA SER A 147 -21.17 16.93 -19.58
C SER A 147 -20.43 16.05 -18.57
N TYR A 148 -19.12 15.86 -18.74
CA TYR A 148 -18.32 15.06 -17.80
C TYR A 148 -17.21 15.89 -17.17
N ARG A 149 -17.05 15.73 -15.86
CA ARG A 149 -15.87 16.16 -15.11
C ARG A 149 -14.97 14.93 -14.91
N TYR A 150 -13.67 15.15 -14.98
CA TYR A 150 -12.68 14.10 -14.73
C TYR A 150 -11.95 14.37 -13.42
N GLU A 151 -11.96 13.39 -12.54
CA GLU A 151 -11.35 13.46 -11.22
C GLU A 151 -10.22 12.42 -11.11
N PRO A 152 -9.03 12.79 -10.59
CA PRO A 152 -7.95 11.84 -10.40
C PRO A 152 -8.34 10.72 -9.44
N ARG A 153 -7.91 9.50 -9.73
CA ARG A 153 -8.05 8.35 -8.81
C ARG A 153 -6.85 8.14 -7.89
N ALA A 154 -5.72 8.76 -8.21
CA ALA A 154 -4.48 8.56 -7.47
C ALA A 154 -3.80 9.88 -7.08
N PHE A 155 -3.18 9.89 -5.90
CA PHE A 155 -2.63 11.10 -5.28
C PHE A 155 -1.24 10.85 -4.71
N SER A 156 -0.40 11.88 -4.72
CA SER A 156 0.95 11.79 -4.18
C SER A 156 0.96 11.85 -2.66
N ALA A 157 0.70 10.71 -2.05
CA ALA A 157 0.74 10.49 -0.62
C ALA A 157 1.11 9.04 -0.33
N VAL A 158 1.44 8.73 0.93
CA VAL A 158 1.64 7.37 1.42
C VAL A 158 0.75 7.12 2.63
N LEU A 159 0.26 5.90 2.79
CA LEU A 159 -0.46 5.47 3.99
C LEU A 159 0.54 5.21 5.11
N THR A 160 0.44 6.02 6.16
CA THR A 160 1.27 5.85 7.36
C THR A 160 0.54 6.43 8.57
N TYR A 161 1.05 6.17 9.76
CA TYR A 161 0.51 6.79 10.97
C TYR A 161 0.78 8.30 10.95
N SER A 162 -0.30 9.08 10.97
CA SER A 162 -0.24 10.52 11.13
C SER A 162 -0.50 10.87 12.59
N GLN A 163 0.50 11.43 13.28
CA GLN A 163 0.28 11.97 14.64
C GLN A 163 -0.84 13.01 14.68
N ARG A 164 -0.97 13.84 13.64
CA ARG A 164 -2.03 14.86 13.53
C ARG A 164 -3.43 14.23 13.55
N LEU A 165 -3.63 13.14 12.81
CA LEU A 165 -4.92 12.45 12.74
C LEU A 165 -5.09 11.42 13.87
N ARG A 166 -4.01 11.10 14.60
CA ARG A 166 -3.91 9.98 15.56
C ARG A 166 -4.39 8.65 14.96
N ALA A 167 -4.25 8.51 13.65
CA ALA A 167 -4.74 7.40 12.87
C ALA A 167 -3.83 7.22 11.65
N VAL A 168 -3.95 6.06 11.01
CA VAL A 168 -3.35 5.87 9.70
C VAL A 168 -4.12 6.68 8.68
N GLY A 169 -3.40 7.37 7.82
CA GLY A 169 -3.97 8.17 6.75
C GLY A 169 -2.93 8.48 5.69
N ALA A 170 -3.40 9.11 4.62
CA ALA A 170 -2.55 9.57 3.53
C ALA A 170 -1.73 10.80 3.97
N VAL A 171 -0.41 10.63 4.06
CA VAL A 171 0.56 11.72 4.31
C VAL A 171 1.21 12.11 2.98
N PRO A 172 1.26 13.40 2.60
CA PRO A 172 1.80 13.83 1.32
C PRO A 172 3.23 13.35 1.07
N VAL A 173 3.54 12.98 -0.17
CA VAL A 173 4.94 12.86 -0.61
C VAL A 173 5.37 14.23 -1.12
N LEU A 174 6.46 14.75 -0.58
CA LEU A 174 6.99 16.07 -0.91
C LEU A 174 8.01 15.99 -2.04
N GLN A 175 8.83 14.94 -2.01
CA GLN A 175 9.91 14.75 -2.96
C GLN A 175 10.31 13.28 -3.09
N LEU A 176 11.04 13.01 -4.16
CA LEU A 176 11.67 11.74 -4.45
C LEU A 176 13.19 11.95 -4.32
N GLU A 177 13.86 11.05 -3.62
CA GLU A 177 15.32 11.03 -3.55
C GLU A 177 15.85 9.72 -4.14
N GLU A 178 17.00 9.79 -4.80
CA GLU A 178 17.60 8.65 -5.51
C GLU A 178 17.81 7.44 -4.61
N GLU A 179 18.21 7.67 -3.36
CA GLU A 179 18.34 6.63 -2.34
C GLU A 179 18.25 7.24 -0.95
N MET A 180 18.16 6.40 0.08
CA MET A 180 18.14 6.87 1.46
C MET A 180 19.50 7.50 1.84
N PRO A 181 19.55 8.78 2.28
CA PRO A 181 20.79 9.48 2.58
C PRO A 181 21.68 8.74 3.57
N ALA A 182 23.00 8.84 3.43
CA ALA A 182 23.96 8.17 4.31
C ALA A 182 23.74 8.48 5.81
N SER A 183 23.31 9.71 6.13
CA SER A 183 23.00 10.19 7.49
C SER A 183 21.73 9.60 8.11
N VAL A 184 20.84 9.02 7.30
CA VAL A 184 19.57 8.43 7.76
C VAL A 184 19.78 6.94 8.00
N ASN A 185 19.45 6.44 9.19
CA ASN A 185 19.68 5.04 9.56
C ASN A 185 18.42 4.18 9.54
N TRP A 186 17.23 4.79 9.47
CA TRP A 186 15.97 4.08 9.44
C TRP A 186 15.00 4.67 8.42
N ALA A 187 14.06 3.86 7.98
CA ALA A 187 13.01 4.25 7.05
C ALA A 187 11.68 3.61 7.46
N CYS A 188 10.60 4.15 6.90
CA CYS A 188 9.30 3.54 6.91
C CYS A 188 9.03 2.81 5.61
N HIS A 189 8.15 1.83 5.68
CA HIS A 189 7.46 1.26 4.53
C HIS A 189 5.96 1.20 4.79
N SER A 190 5.17 1.04 3.73
CA SER A 190 3.72 0.81 3.81
C SER A 190 3.28 -0.26 2.83
N GLY A 191 3.17 -1.49 3.29
CA GLY A 191 2.80 -2.67 2.50
C GLY A 191 1.33 -3.06 2.64
N ALA A 192 0.74 -3.64 1.60
CA ALA A 192 -0.63 -4.16 1.63
C ALA A 192 -0.81 -5.31 2.62
N THR A 193 0.26 -6.04 2.97
CA THR A 193 0.21 -7.24 3.81
C THR A 193 0.84 -7.02 5.18
N THR A 194 2.00 -6.36 5.26
CA THR A 194 2.68 -6.06 6.54
C THR A 194 2.23 -4.75 7.18
N ASP A 195 1.27 -4.05 6.55
CA ASP A 195 0.84 -2.72 6.92
C ASP A 195 2.02 -1.71 6.89
N TYR A 196 1.94 -0.62 7.65
CA TYR A 196 3.03 0.32 7.79
C TYR A 196 3.99 -0.07 8.93
N SER A 197 5.28 0.21 8.75
CA SER A 197 6.28 0.08 9.81
C SER A 197 7.45 1.01 9.57
N CYS A 198 7.91 1.68 10.63
CA CYS A 198 9.06 2.60 10.65
C CYS A 198 10.28 2.03 11.39
N LEU A 199 10.31 0.71 11.59
CA LEU A 199 11.36 0.01 12.34
C LEU A 199 12.43 -0.60 11.44
N TRP A 200 12.56 -0.10 10.22
CA TRP A 200 13.48 -0.64 9.21
C TRP A 200 14.80 0.11 9.25
N SER A 201 15.84 -0.55 9.73
CA SER A 201 17.20 -0.01 9.78
C SER A 201 18.01 -0.39 8.56
N LYS A 202 18.97 0.44 8.16
CA LYS A 202 19.98 0.07 7.15
C LYS A 202 20.65 -1.25 7.55
N TYR A 203 20.67 -2.17 6.60
CA TYR A 203 21.38 -3.43 6.73
C TYR A 203 22.37 -3.56 5.57
N GLY A 204 23.28 -4.53 5.60
CA GLY A 204 24.48 -4.61 4.74
C GLY A 204 24.27 -4.29 3.25
N ASN A 205 25.33 -4.06 2.48
CA ASN A 205 25.18 -3.57 1.10
C ASN A 205 24.84 -4.70 0.10
N PRO A 206 23.61 -4.82 -0.45
CA PRO A 206 23.24 -5.93 -1.32
C PRO A 206 23.64 -5.63 -2.78
N GLY A 207 24.92 -5.71 -3.11
CA GLY A 207 25.38 -5.53 -4.49
C GLY A 207 24.98 -4.17 -5.09
N ALA A 208 24.95 -4.09 -6.43
CA ALA A 208 24.91 -2.79 -7.11
C ALA A 208 23.52 -2.12 -7.14
N TYR A 209 22.44 -2.87 -7.37
CA TYR A 209 21.14 -2.30 -7.79
C TYR A 209 20.01 -2.39 -6.75
N LEU A 210 20.18 -3.17 -5.68
CA LEU A 210 19.24 -3.22 -4.56
C LEU A 210 19.86 -2.53 -3.34
N ARG A 211 19.02 -2.27 -2.34
CA ARG A 211 19.43 -1.84 -1.00
C ARG A 211 18.69 -2.71 0.02
N THR A 212 19.32 -3.00 1.17
CA THR A 212 18.67 -3.80 2.22
C THR A 212 18.29 -2.96 3.40
N LEU A 213 17.17 -3.36 4.00
CA LEU A 213 16.73 -2.90 5.29
C LEU A 213 16.41 -4.10 6.17
N ARG A 214 16.61 -3.95 7.48
CA ARG A 214 16.32 -4.99 8.47
C ARG A 214 15.47 -4.44 9.59
N ASN A 215 14.46 -5.21 9.96
CA ASN A 215 13.62 -5.00 11.13
C ASN A 215 13.98 -6.04 12.21
N SER A 216 13.65 -5.77 13.48
CA SER A 216 13.83 -6.74 14.56
C SER A 216 12.66 -7.72 14.68
N LEU A 217 11.48 -7.35 14.19
CA LEU A 217 10.22 -8.05 14.46
C LEU A 217 9.71 -8.91 13.30
N SER A 218 9.77 -8.42 12.06
CA SER A 218 9.15 -9.09 10.90
C SER A 218 9.87 -8.81 9.59
N GLY A 219 9.62 -9.64 8.58
CA GLY A 219 10.04 -9.46 7.20
C GLY A 219 9.03 -8.73 6.35
N ALA A 220 9.40 -8.49 5.09
CA ALA A 220 8.43 -8.22 4.03
C ALA A 220 7.65 -9.50 3.70
N ALA A 221 6.38 -9.38 3.34
CA ALA A 221 5.52 -10.50 2.98
C ALA A 221 5.10 -10.44 1.50
N PRO A 222 4.70 -11.58 0.90
CA PRO A 222 4.04 -11.57 -0.40
C PRO A 222 2.83 -10.63 -0.38
N GLY A 223 2.78 -9.68 -1.31
CA GLY A 223 1.79 -8.60 -1.32
C GLY A 223 2.40 -7.21 -1.11
N ASP A 224 3.50 -7.11 -0.37
CA ASP A 224 4.16 -5.83 -0.09
C ASP A 224 5.05 -5.33 -1.25
N SER A 225 5.29 -6.17 -2.25
CA SER A 225 6.06 -5.79 -3.45
C SER A 225 5.53 -4.50 -4.05
N GLY A 226 6.40 -3.51 -4.23
CA GLY A 226 6.07 -2.18 -4.70
C GLY A 226 5.76 -1.15 -3.60
N ALA A 227 5.67 -1.56 -2.33
CA ALA A 227 5.44 -0.65 -1.21
C ALA A 227 6.47 0.48 -1.16
N PRO A 228 6.08 1.74 -0.90
CA PRO A 228 7.01 2.84 -0.84
C PRO A 228 7.94 2.68 0.37
N ILE A 229 9.21 3.01 0.19
CA ILE A 229 10.19 3.21 1.26
C ILE A 229 10.38 4.71 1.44
N PHE A 230 10.14 5.23 2.64
CA PHE A 230 10.04 6.68 2.86
C PHE A 230 10.56 7.13 4.24
N SER A 231 10.80 8.43 4.39
CA SER A 231 11.21 9.07 5.65
C SER A 231 10.14 8.94 6.73
N ASP A 232 10.51 8.81 8.00
CA ASP A 232 9.55 8.80 9.09
C ASP A 232 8.94 10.20 9.31
N PRO A 233 7.62 10.40 9.07
CA PRO A 233 6.97 11.70 9.28
C PRO A 233 6.84 12.09 10.76
N ASN A 234 7.19 11.18 11.68
CA ASN A 234 7.03 11.35 13.13
C ASN A 234 8.38 11.38 13.86
N ALA A 235 9.51 11.31 13.13
CA ALA A 235 10.84 11.41 13.73
C ALA A 235 11.15 12.84 14.20
N ASP A 236 12.09 12.97 15.14
CA ASP A 236 12.56 14.28 15.59
C ASP A 236 13.16 15.06 14.42
N GLY A 237 12.64 16.28 14.18
CA GLY A 237 13.04 17.11 13.05
C GLY A 237 12.44 16.70 11.69
N ALA A 238 11.46 15.78 11.67
CA ALA A 238 10.74 15.43 10.45
C ALA A 238 9.99 16.63 9.87
N ASP A 239 9.88 16.66 8.54
CA ASP A 239 9.05 17.64 7.86
C ASP A 239 7.56 17.31 8.11
N THR A 240 6.92 18.14 8.94
CA THR A 240 5.50 17.97 9.27
C THR A 240 4.56 18.11 8.05
N ALA A 241 5.03 18.63 6.92
CA ALA A 241 4.25 18.73 5.70
C ALA A 241 4.13 17.40 4.94
N GLY A 242 5.02 16.44 5.15
CA GLY A 242 4.99 15.17 4.41
C GLY A 242 6.27 14.34 4.50
N VAL A 243 6.46 13.46 3.52
CA VAL A 243 7.57 12.49 3.49
C VAL A 243 8.39 12.60 2.21
N THR A 244 9.62 12.11 2.29
CA THR A 244 10.49 11.83 1.14
C THR A 244 10.47 10.34 0.84
N VAL A 245 10.29 9.95 -0.43
CA VAL A 245 10.34 8.55 -0.87
C VAL A 245 11.73 8.25 -1.43
N TYR A 246 12.32 7.13 -1.01
CA TYR A 246 13.67 6.68 -1.37
C TYR A 246 13.68 5.47 -2.33
N GLY A 247 12.54 4.81 -2.49
CA GLY A 247 12.47 3.58 -3.27
C GLY A 247 11.13 2.85 -3.15
N ILE A 248 11.07 1.67 -3.76
CA ILE A 248 9.96 0.73 -3.59
C ILE A 248 10.46 -0.65 -3.19
N LEU A 249 9.66 -1.37 -2.43
CA LEU A 249 9.99 -2.71 -1.94
C LEU A 249 10.08 -3.71 -3.09
N HIS A 250 11.19 -4.44 -3.17
CA HIS A 250 11.38 -5.56 -4.09
C HIS A 250 10.81 -6.85 -3.50
N GLY A 251 11.16 -7.14 -2.25
CA GLY A 251 10.73 -8.36 -1.58
C GLY A 251 11.54 -8.66 -0.33
N GLY A 252 11.20 -9.74 0.36
CA GLY A 252 12.00 -10.28 1.47
C GLY A 252 13.21 -11.07 0.98
N MET A 253 14.13 -11.38 1.89
CA MET A 253 15.16 -12.38 1.64
C MET A 253 14.50 -13.74 1.37
N VAL A 254 15.04 -14.53 0.43
CA VAL A 254 14.49 -15.85 0.10
C VAL A 254 15.27 -16.92 0.86
N GLN A 255 14.59 -17.94 1.40
CA GLN A 255 15.19 -18.98 2.26
C GLN A 255 16.36 -19.74 1.62
N SER A 256 16.41 -19.79 0.29
CA SER A 256 17.50 -20.41 -0.48
C SER A 256 18.79 -19.59 -0.54
N GLN A 257 18.78 -18.33 -0.09
CA GLN A 257 19.94 -17.45 -0.13
C GLN A 257 20.92 -17.73 1.04
N PRO A 258 22.24 -17.70 0.80
CA PRO A 258 23.23 -17.71 1.87
C PRO A 258 22.96 -16.60 2.90
N HIS A 259 23.10 -16.91 4.19
CA HIS A 259 22.81 -15.98 5.29
C HIS A 259 21.37 -15.45 5.34
N TYR A 260 20.40 -16.28 4.94
CA TYR A 260 18.98 -15.97 5.05
C TYR A 260 18.61 -15.37 6.42
N ASP A 261 18.02 -14.18 6.38
CA ASP A 261 17.34 -13.57 7.52
C ASP A 261 15.97 -13.10 7.06
N SER A 262 14.92 -13.74 7.60
CA SER A 262 13.53 -13.43 7.27
C SER A 262 13.15 -11.98 7.59
N ARG A 263 13.95 -11.28 8.41
CA ARG A 263 13.71 -9.88 8.79
C ARG A 263 14.40 -8.87 7.89
N VAL A 264 15.02 -9.33 6.80
CA VAL A 264 15.66 -8.49 5.80
C VAL A 264 14.74 -8.35 4.60
N MET A 265 14.58 -7.12 4.13
CA MET A 265 13.92 -6.80 2.88
C MET A 265 14.88 -6.09 1.92
N TYR A 266 14.64 -6.28 0.63
CA TYR A 266 15.28 -5.55 -0.44
C TYR A 266 14.33 -4.47 -0.95
N TYR A 267 14.88 -3.31 -1.28
CA TYR A 267 14.17 -2.28 -2.02
C TYR A 267 14.98 -1.82 -3.23
N VAL A 268 14.27 -1.36 -4.25
CA VAL A 268 14.83 -0.73 -5.44
C VAL A 268 14.96 0.77 -5.14
N PRO A 269 16.18 1.33 -5.08
CA PRO A 269 16.37 2.77 -4.95
C PRO A 269 15.86 3.50 -6.20
N LEU A 270 15.51 4.78 -6.06
CA LEU A 270 14.99 5.59 -7.18
C LEU A 270 16.07 6.06 -8.17
N THR A 271 17.36 5.80 -7.94
CA THR A 271 18.45 6.22 -8.84
C THR A 271 18.17 5.86 -10.31
N GLY A 272 17.78 4.61 -10.57
CA GLY A 272 17.42 4.14 -11.92
C GLY A 272 16.21 4.86 -12.47
N PHE A 273 15.12 4.91 -11.70
CA PHE A 273 13.89 5.59 -12.08
C PHE A 273 14.12 7.08 -12.39
N ILE A 274 14.82 7.82 -11.54
CA ILE A 274 15.09 9.25 -11.74
C ILE A 274 15.93 9.42 -13.01
N SER A 275 16.95 8.59 -13.24
CA SER A 275 17.76 8.68 -14.45
C SER A 275 16.96 8.46 -15.73
N GLU A 276 16.02 7.50 -15.75
CA GLU A 276 15.25 7.13 -16.94
C GLU A 276 14.01 8.02 -17.15
N MET A 277 13.37 8.45 -16.06
CA MET A 277 11.98 8.92 -16.08
C MET A 277 11.78 10.36 -15.62
N GLN A 278 12.78 11.03 -15.03
CA GLN A 278 12.61 12.38 -14.48
C GLN A 278 12.16 13.42 -15.50
N TYR A 279 12.50 13.23 -16.78
CA TYR A 279 12.09 14.13 -17.87
C TYR A 279 10.67 13.84 -18.40
N THR A 280 10.16 12.65 -18.15
CA THR A 280 8.84 12.20 -18.61
C THR A 280 7.78 12.36 -17.53
N TYR A 281 8.15 12.19 -16.26
CA TYR A 281 7.23 12.19 -15.13
C TYR A 281 7.65 13.18 -14.04
N ALA A 282 6.66 13.64 -13.29
CA ALA A 282 6.83 14.46 -12.09
C ALA A 282 5.98 13.87 -10.97
N LEU A 283 6.29 14.21 -9.73
CA LEU A 283 5.44 13.87 -8.59
C LEU A 283 4.03 14.44 -8.80
N ALA A 284 3.00 13.65 -8.50
CA ALA A 284 1.62 14.12 -8.63
C ALA A 284 1.26 15.12 -7.52
N PRO A 285 0.16 15.88 -7.66
CA PRO A 285 -0.44 16.59 -6.53
C PRO A 285 -0.89 15.62 -5.42
N SER A 286 -0.79 16.04 -4.17
CA SER A 286 -1.22 15.26 -3.00
C SER A 286 -2.72 15.35 -2.69
N SER A 287 -3.43 16.28 -3.34
CA SER A 287 -4.87 16.54 -3.20
C SER A 287 -5.43 17.18 -4.46
#